data_AF-W7AK54-F1
#
_entry.id   AF-W7AK54-F1
#
_cell.length_a   1.000
_cell.length_b   1.000
_cell.length_c   1.000
_cell.angle_alpha   90.00
_cell.angle_beta   90.00
_cell.angle_gamma   90.00
#
_symmetry.space_group_name_H-M   'P 1'
#
loop_
_entity.id
_entity.type
_entity.pdbx_description
1 polymer ?
#
loop_
_entity_poly.entity_id
_entity_poly.type
_entity_poly.pdbx_seq_one_letter_code
_entity_poly.pdbx_strand_id
1 'polypeptide(L)'
;MMVRNSCKILLRMNRNIVRRNLKFLSCNQVSKANFSTSPQDKQNGGPEKKISSGSDDFKDFEKSDVYQTLKGKIKEILEKEKIVLFMKGTPETPQCGFSAKVVHILNNMNVKDYVYIDVMKNNDLREAIKIYSNWPYIPHLYINNTFIGGYDIISDLYASGELQGMVK
;
A
#
# COMPACT_ATOMS: atom_id res chain seq x y z
N MET A 1 -17.44 -22.76 52.71
CA MET A 1 -16.84 -22.83 51.36
C MET A 1 -15.50 -22.11 51.39
N MET A 2 -14.38 -22.83 51.41
CA MET A 2 -13.05 -22.24 51.20
C MET A 2 -12.17 -23.33 50.59
N VAL A 3 -12.10 -23.35 49.26
CA VAL A 3 -11.13 -24.16 48.53
C VAL A 3 -9.95 -23.25 48.21
N ARG A 4 -8.80 -23.64 48.75
CA ARG A 4 -7.47 -23.13 48.42
C ARG A 4 -7.17 -23.48 46.97
N ASN A 5 -6.50 -22.60 46.23
CA ASN A 5 -5.49 -23.10 45.30
C ASN A 5 -4.36 -22.09 45.08
N SER A 6 -3.21 -22.50 45.58
CA SER A 6 -1.90 -21.93 45.36
C SER A 6 -1.48 -22.15 43.90
N CYS A 7 -0.89 -21.13 43.27
CA CYS A 7 0.08 -21.38 42.21
C CYS A 7 1.22 -20.36 42.29
N LYS A 8 2.35 -20.82 42.82
CA LYS A 8 3.68 -20.23 42.62
C LYS A 8 4.25 -20.84 41.34
N ILE A 9 4.77 -20.02 40.42
CA ILE A 9 5.95 -20.24 39.56
C ILE A 9 6.37 -18.82 39.12
N LEU A 10 7.33 -18.20 39.80
CA LEU A 10 8.78 -18.24 39.56
C LEU A 10 9.22 -17.67 38.19
N LEU A 11 10.02 -16.60 38.31
CA LEU A 11 10.74 -15.80 37.32
C LEU A 11 11.44 -16.60 36.22
N ARG A 12 11.49 -16.00 35.02
CA ARG A 12 12.70 -16.03 34.18
C ARG A 12 12.84 -14.74 33.36
N MET A 13 13.68 -13.84 33.86
CA MET A 13 14.28 -12.77 33.06
C MET A 13 15.36 -13.36 32.15
N ASN A 14 15.37 -12.98 30.87
CA ASN A 14 16.59 -12.76 30.08
C ASN A 14 16.17 -12.02 28.79
N ARG A 15 16.51 -10.73 28.65
CA ARG A 15 17.75 -10.17 28.07
C ARG A 15 17.92 -10.53 26.59
N ASN A 16 17.57 -9.57 25.73
CA ASN A 16 18.45 -9.07 24.66
C ASN A 16 17.93 -7.72 24.16
N ILE A 17 18.17 -6.69 24.99
CA ILE A 17 18.22 -5.28 24.59
C ILE A 17 19.69 -4.97 24.33
N VAL A 18 20.07 -4.90 23.05
CA VAL A 18 21.38 -4.43 22.59
C VAL A 18 21.10 -3.63 21.30
N ARG A 19 20.92 -2.31 21.41
CA ARG A 19 21.93 -1.22 21.25
C ARG A 19 22.29 -0.97 19.78
N ARG A 20 21.83 0.15 19.21
CA ARG A 20 22.48 1.48 19.12
C ARG A 20 23.35 1.62 17.86
N ASN A 21 23.01 2.59 17.01
CA ASN A 21 23.91 3.70 16.75
C ASN A 21 23.13 4.98 16.39
N LEU A 22 23.15 5.90 17.34
CA LEU A 22 22.66 7.28 17.27
C LEU A 22 23.88 8.17 17.49
N LYS A 23 24.36 8.81 16.42
CA LYS A 23 25.25 9.99 16.32
C LYS A 23 25.20 10.36 14.81
N PHE A 24 25.00 11.58 14.32
CA PHE A 24 25.27 12.89 14.89
C PHE A 24 24.60 13.95 13.97
N LEU A 25 23.83 14.85 14.58
CA LEU A 25 23.65 16.29 14.31
C LEU A 25 23.31 16.86 12.90
N SER A 26 22.21 17.63 12.93
CA SER A 26 22.06 19.02 12.43
C SER A 26 21.85 19.27 10.94
N CYS A 27 20.65 19.75 10.56
CA CYS A 27 20.46 21.13 10.07
C CYS A 27 18.97 21.46 9.81
N ASN A 28 18.47 22.42 10.59
CA ASN A 28 17.50 23.50 10.33
C ASN A 28 16.34 23.39 9.31
N GLN A 29 15.14 23.49 9.91
CA GLN A 29 13.95 24.30 9.59
C GLN A 29 13.91 25.29 8.40
N VAL A 30 12.65 25.52 7.96
CA VAL A 30 12.03 26.62 7.19
C VAL A 30 12.17 26.47 5.65
N SER A 31 11.10 26.38 4.85
CA SER A 31 10.06 27.41 4.68
C SER A 31 8.76 26.88 4.03
N LYS A 32 7.65 27.48 4.45
CA LYS A 32 6.32 27.48 3.80
C LYS A 32 6.34 28.40 2.57
N ALA A 33 5.67 28.01 1.49
CA ALA A 33 5.04 28.88 0.47
C ALA A 33 4.40 27.98 -0.61
N ASN A 34 3.43 28.41 -1.41
CA ASN A 34 2.12 29.02 -1.16
C ASN A 34 1.33 28.76 -2.46
N PHE A 35 0.03 28.61 -2.31
CA PHE A 35 -0.98 28.45 -3.35
C PHE A 35 -1.20 29.76 -4.13
N SER A 36 -1.15 29.74 -5.46
CA SER A 36 -2.00 30.60 -6.33
C SER A 36 -1.92 30.22 -7.81
N THR A 37 -3.07 30.38 -8.47
CA THR A 37 -3.48 30.10 -9.84
C THR A 37 -2.86 30.99 -10.95
N SER A 38 -2.92 30.46 -12.18
CA SER A 38 -2.65 30.93 -13.58
C SER A 38 -3.11 32.36 -13.98
N PRO A 39 -2.97 32.90 -15.25
CA PRO A 39 -2.58 32.31 -16.57
C PRO A 39 -1.80 33.17 -17.65
N GLN A 40 -1.28 32.48 -18.71
CA GLN A 40 -1.06 32.83 -20.17
C GLN A 40 0.01 33.90 -20.60
N ASP A 41 0.77 33.86 -21.72
CA ASP A 41 0.80 33.05 -22.98
C ASP A 41 2.07 33.32 -23.90
N LYS A 42 2.46 32.31 -24.74
CA LYS A 42 3.15 32.31 -26.10
C LYS A 42 4.67 32.63 -26.26
N GLN A 43 5.50 32.02 -27.15
CA GLN A 43 5.41 30.93 -28.16
C GLN A 43 6.82 30.50 -28.72
N ASN A 44 6.86 29.33 -29.39
CA ASN A 44 7.85 28.74 -30.35
C ASN A 44 8.95 27.83 -29.77
N GLY A 45 9.24 26.60 -30.21
CA GLY A 45 8.73 25.71 -31.27
C GLY A 45 9.71 24.51 -31.40
N GLY A 46 9.24 23.27 -31.26
CA GLY A 46 10.04 22.02 -31.31
C GLY A 46 9.11 20.80 -31.27
N PRO A 47 9.45 19.66 -31.90
CA PRO A 47 8.48 18.71 -32.41
C PRO A 47 7.64 18.07 -31.30
N GLU A 48 6.34 18.36 -31.33
CA GLU A 48 5.31 17.67 -30.56
C GLU A 48 5.36 16.17 -30.88
N LYS A 49 5.81 15.36 -29.92
CA LYS A 49 5.39 13.97 -29.89
C LYS A 49 3.90 13.98 -29.55
N LYS A 50 3.08 13.93 -30.61
CA LYS A 50 1.66 13.60 -30.54
C LYS A 50 1.50 12.38 -29.64
N ILE A 51 0.92 12.58 -28.46
CA ILE A 51 0.30 11.50 -27.71
C ILE A 51 -0.93 11.13 -28.53
N SER A 52 -0.73 10.18 -29.44
CA SER A 52 -1.83 9.47 -30.06
C SER A 52 -2.52 8.68 -28.96
N SER A 53 -3.67 9.18 -28.56
CA SER A 53 -4.75 8.42 -27.96
C SER A 53 -5.04 7.18 -28.81
N GLY A 54 -4.46 6.04 -28.43
CA GLY A 54 -4.88 4.71 -28.87
C GLY A 54 -5.73 4.11 -27.77
N SER A 55 -7.05 4.14 -27.95
CA SER A 55 -8.03 3.58 -27.00
C SER A 55 -8.23 2.07 -27.14
N ASP A 56 -7.39 1.40 -27.93
CA ASP A 56 -7.61 0.01 -28.34
C ASP A 56 -6.56 -0.97 -27.77
N ASP A 57 -5.42 -0.52 -27.25
CA ASP A 57 -4.33 -1.41 -26.80
C ASP A 57 -4.53 -2.02 -25.39
N PHE A 58 -5.43 -1.49 -24.57
CA PHE A 58 -5.63 -1.99 -23.20
C PHE A 58 -6.59 -3.19 -23.13
N LYS A 59 -7.46 -3.36 -24.13
CA LYS A 59 -8.49 -4.42 -24.15
C LYS A 59 -7.94 -5.80 -24.50
N ASP A 60 -6.77 -5.85 -25.13
CA ASP A 60 -6.19 -7.12 -25.57
C ASP A 60 -5.48 -7.87 -24.44
N PHE A 61 -4.93 -7.15 -23.46
CA PHE A 61 -4.30 -7.79 -22.31
C PHE A 61 -5.33 -8.52 -21.42
N GLU A 62 -6.54 -7.96 -21.26
CA GLU A 62 -7.61 -8.59 -20.48
C GLU A 62 -8.08 -9.94 -21.07
N LYS A 63 -7.95 -10.12 -22.40
CA LYS A 63 -8.30 -11.38 -23.08
C LYS A 63 -7.16 -12.40 -23.13
N SER A 64 -5.98 -12.05 -22.63
CA SER A 64 -4.83 -12.95 -22.65
C SER A 64 -4.97 -14.10 -21.65
N ASP A 65 -4.44 -15.28 -22.01
CA ASP A 65 -4.36 -16.44 -21.12
C ASP A 65 -3.53 -16.15 -19.85
N VAL A 66 -2.55 -15.24 -19.98
CA VAL A 66 -1.71 -14.76 -18.89
C VAL A 66 -2.56 -14.05 -17.83
N TYR A 67 -3.44 -13.13 -18.25
CA TYR A 67 -4.34 -12.44 -17.33
C TYR A 67 -5.30 -13.42 -16.65
N GLN A 68 -5.89 -14.37 -17.37
CA GLN A 68 -6.81 -15.34 -16.74
C GLN A 68 -6.11 -16.17 -15.66
N THR A 69 -4.86 -16.58 -15.90
CA THR A 69 -4.03 -17.29 -14.93
C THR A 69 -3.72 -16.41 -13.70
N LEU A 70 -3.35 -15.15 -13.91
CA LEU A 70 -3.04 -14.22 -12.82
C LEU A 70 -4.28 -13.82 -12.03
N LYS A 71 -5.42 -13.63 -12.70
CA LYS A 71 -6.72 -13.38 -12.07
C LYS A 71 -7.12 -14.50 -11.12
N GLY A 72 -6.90 -15.76 -11.53
CA GLY A 72 -7.09 -16.92 -10.65
C GLY A 72 -6.23 -16.85 -9.40
N LYS A 73 -4.92 -16.55 -9.55
CA LYS A 73 -3.98 -16.40 -8.43
C LYS A 73 -4.33 -15.24 -7.50
N ILE A 74 -4.70 -14.08 -8.05
CA ILE A 74 -5.14 -12.92 -7.27
C ILE A 74 -6.35 -13.32 -6.43
N LYS A 75 -7.35 -13.95 -7.04
CA LYS A 75 -8.56 -14.40 -6.35
C LYS A 75 -8.24 -15.38 -5.23
N GLU A 76 -7.39 -16.37 -5.47
CA GLU A 76 -6.97 -17.34 -4.45
C GLU A 76 -6.32 -16.66 -3.24
N ILE A 77 -5.42 -15.70 -3.48
CA ILE A 77 -4.76 -14.96 -2.39
C ILE A 77 -5.78 -14.13 -1.60
N LEU A 78 -6.71 -13.47 -2.28
CA LEU A 78 -7.75 -12.65 -1.64
C LEU A 78 -8.79 -13.47 -0.86
N GLU A 79 -9.03 -14.73 -1.26
CA GLU A 79 -9.90 -15.65 -0.53
C GLU A 79 -9.22 -16.25 0.70
N LYS A 80 -7.90 -16.44 0.62
CA LYS A 80 -7.10 -17.03 1.70
C LYS A 80 -6.79 -16.04 2.82
N GLU A 81 -6.54 -14.78 2.48
CA GLU A 81 -5.99 -13.79 3.40
C GLU A 81 -7.00 -12.67 3.67
N LYS A 82 -7.18 -12.32 4.95
CA LYS A 82 -8.14 -11.28 5.37
C LYS A 82 -7.76 -9.91 4.81
N ILE A 83 -6.47 -9.56 4.83
CA ILE A 83 -5.96 -8.24 4.46
C ILE A 83 -4.80 -8.44 3.49
N VAL A 84 -4.94 -7.87 2.30
CA VAL A 84 -3.94 -8.01 1.23
C VAL A 84 -3.61 -6.63 0.68
N LEU A 85 -2.32 -6.29 0.64
CA LEU A 85 -1.80 -5.05 0.11
C LEU A 85 -0.93 -5.29 -1.13
N PHE A 86 -1.40 -4.84 -2.29
CA PHE A 86 -0.58 -4.76 -3.50
C PHE A 86 0.17 -3.43 -3.49
N MET A 87 1.50 -3.47 -3.45
CA MET A 87 2.33 -2.29 -3.29
C MET A 87 3.60 -2.35 -4.14
N LYS A 88 4.31 -1.22 -4.24
CA LYS A 88 5.62 -1.11 -4.90
C LYS A 88 6.74 -1.25 -3.87
N GLY A 89 7.51 -2.33 -3.96
CA GLY A 89 8.49 -2.72 -2.96
C GLY A 89 7.86 -3.54 -1.81
N THR A 90 8.52 -3.57 -0.66
CA THR A 90 8.06 -4.29 0.53
C THR A 90 7.71 -3.32 1.67
N PRO A 91 6.97 -3.74 2.71
CA PRO A 91 6.71 -2.91 3.88
C PRO A 91 7.96 -2.35 4.57
N GLU A 92 9.05 -3.12 4.55
CA GLU A 92 10.35 -2.73 5.12
C GLU A 92 11.10 -1.77 4.19
N THR A 93 10.95 -1.94 2.87
CA THR A 93 11.66 -1.17 1.84
C THR A 93 10.70 -0.69 0.75
N PRO A 94 9.78 0.25 1.07
CA PRO A 94 8.81 0.72 0.08
C PRO A 94 9.52 1.55 -1.00
N GLN A 95 9.22 1.26 -2.26
CA GLN A 95 9.82 1.92 -3.42
C GLN A 95 8.96 3.05 -4.00
N CYS A 96 7.87 3.40 -3.33
CA CYS A 96 6.97 4.49 -3.72
C CYS A 96 6.41 5.18 -2.47
N GLY A 97 6.35 6.52 -2.48
CA GLY A 97 5.83 7.31 -1.36
C GLY A 97 4.39 6.97 -0.99
N PHE A 98 3.51 6.69 -1.95
CA PHE A 98 2.14 6.28 -1.67
C PHE A 98 2.06 4.90 -1.00
N SER A 99 2.88 3.95 -1.45
CA SER A 99 3.01 2.64 -0.81
C SER A 99 3.55 2.74 0.62
N ALA A 100 4.57 3.58 0.84
CA ALA A 100 5.11 3.83 2.17
C ALA A 100 4.06 4.40 3.14
N LYS A 101 3.22 5.32 2.65
CA LYS A 101 2.15 5.92 3.47
C LYS A 101 1.05 4.93 3.85
N VAL A 102 0.63 4.04 2.94
CA VAL A 102 -0.35 2.98 3.27
C VAL A 102 0.21 2.03 4.32
N VAL A 103 1.47 1.61 4.18
CA VAL A 103 2.16 0.79 5.21
C VAL A 103 2.20 1.52 6.55
N HIS A 104 2.49 2.82 6.55
CA HIS A 104 2.49 3.63 7.76
C HIS A 104 1.11 3.67 8.44
N ILE A 105 0.03 3.83 7.67
CA ILE A 105 -1.34 3.80 8.18
C ILE A 105 -1.67 2.45 8.83
N LEU A 106 -1.35 1.33 8.15
CA LEU A 106 -1.57 -0.02 8.69
C LEU A 106 -0.77 -0.25 9.99
N ASN A 107 0.49 0.20 10.03
CA ASN A 107 1.32 0.11 11.22
C ASN A 107 0.75 0.92 12.40
N ASN A 108 0.25 2.14 12.14
CA ASN A 108 -0.37 3.00 13.16
C ASN A 108 -1.67 2.41 13.70
N MET A 109 -2.39 1.61 12.90
CA MET A 109 -3.56 0.86 13.33
C MET A 109 -3.21 -0.47 14.02
N ASN A 110 -1.92 -0.76 14.23
CA ASN A 110 -1.40 -2.00 14.82
C ASN A 110 -1.81 -3.28 14.05
N VAL A 111 -1.99 -3.18 12.74
CA VAL A 111 -2.26 -4.33 11.87
C VAL A 111 -0.97 -5.11 11.67
N LYS A 112 -0.84 -6.24 12.36
CA LYS A 112 0.35 -7.09 12.26
C LYS A 112 0.22 -8.18 11.19
N ASP A 113 -1.00 -8.64 10.98
CA ASP A 113 -1.29 -9.79 10.12
C ASP A 113 -1.93 -9.30 8.82
N TYR A 114 -1.10 -8.93 7.85
CA TYR A 114 -1.52 -8.69 6.48
C TYR A 114 -0.48 -9.25 5.51
N VAL A 115 -0.95 -9.69 4.35
CA VAL A 115 -0.07 -10.14 3.26
C VAL A 115 0.21 -8.96 2.35
N TYR A 116 1.46 -8.83 1.92
CA TYR A 116 1.87 -7.85 0.92
C TYR A 116 2.36 -8.54 -0.34
N ILE A 117 2.13 -7.90 -1.48
CA ILE A 117 2.60 -8.37 -2.78
C ILE A 117 3.30 -7.21 -3.48
N ASP A 118 4.58 -7.41 -3.76
CA ASP A 118 5.39 -6.48 -4.53
C ASP A 118 5.12 -6.64 -6.02
N VAL A 119 4.36 -5.70 -6.58
CA VAL A 119 4.00 -5.70 -8.00
C VAL A 119 5.17 -5.35 -8.92
N MET A 120 6.30 -4.86 -8.39
CA MET A 120 7.46 -4.51 -9.22
C MET A 120 8.22 -5.75 -9.69
N LYS A 121 8.03 -6.89 -9.03
CA LYS A 121 8.65 -8.17 -9.41
C LYS A 121 8.00 -8.80 -10.64
N ASN A 122 6.77 -8.41 -10.98
CA ASN A 122 6.04 -8.98 -12.11
C ASN A 122 5.17 -7.90 -12.78
N ASN A 123 5.57 -7.49 -14.00
CA ASN A 123 4.85 -6.48 -14.77
C ASN A 123 3.44 -6.93 -15.18
N ASP A 124 3.25 -8.21 -15.50
CA ASP A 124 1.93 -8.74 -15.85
C ASP A 124 0.99 -8.70 -14.66
N LEU A 125 1.48 -9.02 -13.46
CA LEU A 125 0.72 -8.88 -12.22
C LEU A 125 0.34 -7.42 -11.95
N ARG A 126 1.27 -6.50 -12.21
CA ARG A 126 1.04 -5.06 -12.06
C ARG A 126 -0.06 -4.56 -12.98
N GLU A 127 -0.14 -5.03 -14.23
CA GLU A 127 -1.25 -4.67 -15.12
C GLU A 127 -2.55 -5.42 -14.76
N ALA A 128 -2.44 -6.72 -14.43
CA ALA A 128 -3.56 -7.54 -14.04
C ALA A 128 -4.31 -6.98 -12.83
N ILE A 129 -3.61 -6.50 -11.79
CA ILE A 129 -4.27 -5.95 -10.61
C ILE A 129 -5.00 -4.62 -10.92
N LYS A 130 -4.49 -3.82 -11.85
CA LYS A 130 -5.18 -2.58 -12.27
C LYS A 130 -6.51 -2.89 -12.94
N ILE A 131 -6.51 -3.89 -13.82
CA ILE A 131 -7.71 -4.35 -14.51
C ILE A 131 -8.67 -5.00 -13.51
N TYR A 132 -8.16 -5.88 -12.64
CA TYR A 132 -8.96 -6.60 -11.65
C TYR A 132 -9.69 -5.67 -10.68
N SER A 133 -9.01 -4.64 -10.16
CA SER A 133 -9.62 -3.63 -9.28
C SER A 133 -10.40 -2.55 -10.04
N ASN A 134 -10.32 -2.53 -11.37
CA ASN A 134 -10.73 -1.40 -12.21
C ASN A 134 -10.18 -0.05 -11.70
N TRP A 135 -8.91 -0.05 -11.26
CA TRP A 135 -8.25 1.10 -10.65
C TRP A 135 -6.82 1.27 -11.19
N PRO A 136 -6.43 2.45 -11.69
CA PRO A 136 -5.17 2.61 -12.43
C PRO A 136 -3.93 2.77 -11.53
N TYR A 137 -4.09 3.08 -10.24
CA TYR A 137 -3.01 3.54 -9.36
C TYR A 137 -2.74 2.64 -8.17
N ILE A 138 -1.51 2.13 -8.07
CA ILE A 138 -1.00 1.33 -6.96
C ILE A 138 -0.42 2.27 -5.88
N PRO A 139 -0.65 2.05 -4.58
CA PRO A 139 -1.05 0.79 -3.91
C PRO A 139 -2.56 0.47 -3.94
N HIS A 140 -2.93 -0.82 -3.90
CA HIS A 140 -4.32 -1.29 -3.74
C HIS A 140 -4.46 -2.08 -2.45
N LEU A 141 -5.43 -1.72 -1.60
CA LEU A 141 -5.75 -2.46 -0.37
C LEU A 141 -7.04 -3.25 -0.53
N TYR A 142 -6.99 -4.51 -0.10
CA TYR A 142 -8.12 -5.41 -0.01
C TYR A 142 -8.34 -5.85 1.43
N ILE A 143 -9.61 -5.89 1.84
CA ILE A 143 -10.04 -6.43 3.14
C ILE A 143 -11.21 -7.37 2.88
N ASN A 144 -11.15 -8.61 3.36
CA ASN A 144 -12.16 -9.65 3.17
C ASN A 144 -12.58 -9.80 1.69
N ASN A 145 -11.58 -9.95 0.79
CA ASN A 145 -11.78 -10.05 -0.67
C ASN A 145 -12.50 -8.83 -1.30
N THR A 146 -12.67 -7.72 -0.57
CA THR A 146 -13.30 -6.49 -1.06
C THR A 146 -12.23 -5.44 -1.31
N PHE A 147 -12.27 -4.82 -2.49
CA PHE A 147 -11.38 -3.71 -2.83
C PHE A 147 -11.78 -2.46 -2.04
N ILE A 148 -10.87 -1.93 -1.24
CA ILE A 148 -11.10 -0.73 -0.43
C ILE A 148 -10.74 0.54 -1.21
N GLY A 149 -9.60 0.52 -1.89
CA GLY A 149 -9.15 1.66 -2.68
C GLY A 149 -7.64 1.80 -2.79
N GLY A 150 -7.24 2.93 -3.38
CA GLY A 150 -5.87 3.41 -3.40
C GLY A 150 -5.51 4.23 -2.15
N TYR A 151 -4.30 4.81 -2.12
CA TYR A 151 -3.83 5.60 -0.98
C TYR A 151 -4.78 6.71 -0.55
N ASP A 152 -5.34 7.47 -1.50
CA ASP A 152 -6.16 8.65 -1.18
C ASP A 152 -7.42 8.24 -0.40
N ILE A 153 -8.14 7.21 -0.88
CA ILE A 153 -9.32 6.65 -0.22
C ILE A 153 -8.95 6.05 1.14
N ILE A 154 -7.85 5.29 1.22
CA ILE A 154 -7.38 4.70 2.48
C ILE A 154 -7.05 5.79 3.51
N SER A 155 -6.44 6.89 3.08
CA SER A 155 -6.11 8.03 3.94
C SER A 155 -7.37 8.69 4.50
N ASP A 156 -8.40 8.86 3.67
CA ASP A 156 -9.67 9.44 4.09
C ASP A 156 -10.43 8.53 5.07
N LEU A 157 -10.51 7.22 4.77
CA LEU A 157 -11.14 6.24 5.67
C LEU A 157 -10.40 6.09 7.01
N TYR A 158 -9.08 6.26 7.00
CA TYR A 158 -8.28 6.27 8.22
C TYR A 158 -8.57 7.51 9.07
N ALA A 159 -8.72 8.67 8.41
CA ALA A 159 -9.04 9.93 9.07
C ALA A 159 -10.48 9.94 9.64
N SER A 160 -11.44 9.31 8.96
CA SER A 160 -12.82 9.17 9.47
C SER A 160 -12.96 8.12 10.57
N GLY A 161 -11.98 7.22 10.71
CA GLY A 161 -12.01 6.13 11.70
C GLY A 161 -12.72 4.86 11.20
N GLU A 162 -13.27 4.89 9.99
CA GLU A 162 -14.00 3.76 9.39
C GLU A 162 -13.07 2.59 9.05
N LEU A 163 -11.84 2.89 8.62
CA LEU A 163 -10.86 1.86 8.25
C LEU A 163 -10.53 0.93 9.43
N GLN A 164 -10.45 1.48 10.63
CA GLN A 164 -10.18 0.75 11.87
C GLN A 164 -11.31 -0.24 12.18
N GLY A 165 -12.55 0.08 11.81
CA GLY A 165 -13.70 -0.81 11.94
C GLY A 165 -13.66 -1.99 10.97
N MET A 166 -13.13 -1.78 9.76
CA MET A 166 -13.02 -2.82 8.73
C MET A 166 -11.89 -3.83 9.03
N VAL A 167 -10.81 -3.37 9.67
CA VAL A 167 -9.61 -4.19 9.90
C VAL A 167 -9.72 -5.09 11.14
N LYS A 168 -10.44 -4.64 12.18
CA LYS A 168 -10.59 -5.37 13.45
C LYS A 168 -11.31 -6.71 13.34
#